data_AF-A0A1G3SLN6-F1
#
_entry.id   AF-A0A1G3SLN6-F1
#
_cell.length_a   1.000
_cell.length_b   1.000
_cell.length_c   1.000
_cell.angle_alpha   90.00
_cell.angle_beta   90.00
_cell.angle_gamma   90.00
#
_symmetry.space_group_name_H-M   'P 1'
#
loop_
_entity.id
_entity.type
_entity.pdbx_description
1 polymer ?
#
loop_
_entity_poly.entity_id
_entity_poly.type
_entity_poly.pdbx_seq_one_letter_code
_entity_poly.pdbx_strand_id
1 'polypeptide(L)'
;MKTLIKIKPKTYAAGDIVKIDFMAMHPMETGMRKNKDTGALIPAEYIDEVKFMFNDTLITKMVIWESLSVNPLMSISFKVPGAGTLKVIAKDNKGQSVETTSAINPKG
;
A
#
# COMPACT_ATOMS: atom_id res chain seq x y z
N MET A 1 9.64 -6.91 1.77
CA MET A 1 8.18 -6.68 1.84
C MET A 1 7.52 -7.17 0.55
N LYS A 2 6.55 -8.10 0.61
CA LYS A 2 5.80 -8.56 -0.58
C LYS A 2 4.50 -7.76 -0.68
N THR A 3 4.10 -7.36 -1.89
CA THR A 3 2.93 -6.51 -2.13
C THR A 3 1.96 -7.16 -3.10
N LEU A 4 0.70 -6.75 -3.04
CA LEU A 4 -0.35 -7.15 -3.97
C LEU A 4 -1.22 -5.93 -4.29
N ILE A 5 -1.44 -5.67 -5.58
CA ILE A 5 -2.41 -4.67 -6.06
C ILE A 5 -3.58 -5.41 -6.69
N LYS A 6 -4.80 -5.03 -6.32
CA LYS A 6 -6.03 -5.54 -6.91
C LYS A 6 -6.95 -4.38 -7.27
N ILE A 7 -7.30 -4.29 -8.55
CA ILE A 7 -8.22 -3.28 -9.07
C ILE A 7 -9.61 -3.91 -9.24
N LYS A 8 -10.65 -3.23 -8.78
CA LYS A 8 -12.05 -3.66 -8.86
C LYS A 8 -12.92 -2.52 -9.36
N PRO A 9 -13.87 -2.76 -10.29
CA PRO A 9 -14.09 -4.00 -11.04
C PRO A 9 -12.90 -4.36 -11.96
N LYS A 10 -12.84 -5.60 -12.47
CA LYS A 10 -11.78 -6.02 -13.42
C LYS A 10 -11.89 -5.31 -14.78
N THR A 11 -13.07 -4.79 -15.09
CA THR A 11 -13.40 -4.10 -16.34
C THR A 11 -14.01 -2.75 -15.99
N TYR A 12 -13.46 -1.68 -16.55
CA TYR A 12 -13.82 -0.29 -16.31
C TYR A 12 -13.50 0.52 -17.57
N ALA A 13 -14.14 1.66 -17.77
CA ALA A 13 -13.86 2.61 -18.84
C ALA A 13 -13.14 3.86 -18.30
N ALA A 14 -12.64 4.71 -19.21
CA ALA A 14 -12.18 6.03 -18.82
C ALA A 14 -13.36 6.85 -18.26
N GLY A 15 -13.15 7.48 -17.11
CA GLY A 15 -14.18 8.21 -16.35
C GLY A 15 -14.81 7.41 -15.21
N ASP A 16 -14.66 6.08 -15.19
CA ASP A 16 -15.21 5.24 -14.12
C ASP A 16 -14.40 5.33 -12.82
N ILE A 17 -15.06 5.09 -11.69
CA ILE A 17 -14.42 4.96 -10.39
C ILE A 17 -14.10 3.49 -10.13
N VAL A 18 -12.81 3.19 -9.97
CA VAL A 18 -12.32 1.88 -9.56
C VAL A 18 -11.83 1.91 -8.12
N LYS A 19 -11.98 0.78 -7.42
CA LYS A 19 -11.37 0.54 -6.12
C LYS A 19 -10.02 -0.14 -6.32
N ILE A 20 -8.96 0.48 -5.81
CA ILE A 20 -7.61 -0.06 -5.79
C ILE A 20 -7.35 -0.55 -4.38
N ASP A 21 -7.20 -1.86 -4.23
CA ASP A 21 -6.79 -2.52 -3.01
C ASP A 21 -5.28 -2.80 -3.09
N PHE A 22 -4.50 -2.24 -2.16
CA PHE A 22 -3.08 -2.54 -1.99
C PHE A 22 -2.87 -3.25 -0.66
N MET A 23 -2.28 -4.44 -0.70
CA MET A 23 -1.91 -5.21 0.47
C MET A 23 -0.39 -5.31 0.55
N ALA A 24 0.19 -4.94 1.68
CA ALA A 24 1.61 -5.13 1.97
C ALA A 24 1.77 -6.22 3.02
N MET A 25 2.50 -7.29 2.73
CA MET A 25 2.88 -8.30 3.71
C MET A 25 3.97 -7.73 4.60
N HIS A 26 3.59 -7.38 5.83
CA HIS A 26 4.44 -6.68 6.79
C HIS A 26 4.03 -7.02 8.24
N PRO A 27 4.99 -7.21 9.16
CA PRO A 27 4.71 -7.61 10.55
C PRO A 27 3.96 -6.55 11.35
N MET A 28 4.13 -5.25 11.05
CA MET A 28 3.49 -4.15 11.79
C MET A 28 3.69 -4.27 13.30
N GLU A 29 4.96 -4.42 13.70
CA GLU A 29 5.34 -4.54 15.10
C GLU A 29 5.20 -3.19 15.80
N THR A 30 4.42 -3.17 16.88
CA THR A 30 4.08 -1.93 17.60
C THR A 30 5.20 -1.40 18.49
N GLY A 31 6.23 -2.19 18.77
CA GLY A 31 7.20 -1.87 19.81
C GLY A 31 6.80 -2.31 21.23
N MET A 32 5.55 -2.74 21.42
CA MET A 32 4.99 -3.03 22.74
C MET A 32 5.02 -4.51 23.12
N ARG A 33 5.24 -5.41 22.15
CA ARG A 33 5.29 -6.85 22.40
C ARG A 33 6.61 -7.22 23.06
N LYS A 34 6.53 -8.11 24.05
CA LYS A 34 7.72 -8.71 24.67
C LYS A 34 8.09 -10.01 23.98
N ASN A 35 9.39 -10.21 23.76
CA ASN A 35 9.94 -11.49 23.37
C ASN A 35 9.75 -12.49 24.53
N LYS A 36 9.22 -13.68 24.23
CA LYS A 36 8.89 -14.69 25.25
C LYS A 36 10.13 -15.31 25.90
N ASP A 37 11.24 -15.39 25.17
CA ASP A 37 12.46 -16.04 25.62
C ASP A 37 13.36 -15.08 26.40
N THR A 38 13.43 -13.81 25.98
CA THR A 38 14.34 -12.81 26.57
C THR A 38 13.65 -11.80 27.48
N GLY A 39 12.31 -11.69 27.42
CA GLY A 39 11.54 -10.68 28.16
C GLY A 39 11.69 -9.24 27.66
N ALA A 40 12.57 -8.99 26.68
CA ALA A 40 12.82 -7.67 26.11
C ALA A 40 11.71 -7.22 25.17
N LEU A 41 11.52 -5.91 25.03
CA LEU A 41 10.60 -5.34 24.04
C LEU A 41 11.14 -5.55 22.62
N ILE A 42 10.27 -5.98 21.71
CA ILE A 42 10.60 -6.10 20.29
C ILE A 42 10.54 -4.70 19.69
N PRO A 43 11.58 -4.21 18.99
CA PRO A 43 11.58 -2.88 18.38
C PRO A 43 10.43 -2.68 17.39
N ALA A 44 9.86 -1.47 17.35
CA ALA A 44 8.80 -1.13 16.42
C ALA A 44 9.26 -1.26 14.96
N GLU A 45 8.43 -1.90 14.14
CA GLU A 45 8.66 -2.13 12.71
C GLU A 45 7.31 -2.04 11.99
N TYR A 46 7.05 -0.89 11.40
CA TYR A 46 5.78 -0.60 10.75
C TYR A 46 5.99 0.21 9.47
N ILE A 47 5.04 0.07 8.54
CA ILE A 47 4.96 0.90 7.34
C ILE A 47 4.57 2.30 7.79
N ASP A 48 5.41 3.30 7.52
CA ASP A 48 5.19 4.69 7.93
C ASP A 48 4.55 5.54 6.81
N GLU A 49 4.79 5.17 5.56
CA GLU A 49 4.36 5.96 4.40
C GLU A 49 3.99 5.08 3.20
N VAL A 50 2.85 5.39 2.58
CA VAL A 50 2.41 4.75 1.35
C VAL A 50 1.93 5.79 0.36
N LYS A 51 2.50 5.78 -0.85
CA LYS A 51 2.17 6.70 -1.94
C LYS A 51 1.56 5.93 -3.09
N PHE A 52 0.43 6.43 -3.59
CA PHE A 52 -0.19 5.97 -4.83
C PHE A 52 0.05 7.03 -5.90
N MET A 53 0.64 6.64 -7.02
CA MET A 53 0.97 7.51 -8.14
C MET A 53 0.39 6.94 -9.42
N PHE A 54 -0.02 7.80 -10.34
CA PHE A 54 -0.51 7.44 -11.66
C PHE A 54 0.22 8.26 -12.71
N ASN A 55 0.90 7.60 -13.66
CA ASN A 55 1.77 8.26 -14.65
C ASN A 55 2.70 9.30 -14.00
N ASP A 56 3.34 8.91 -12.89
CA ASP A 56 4.24 9.73 -12.07
C ASP A 56 3.62 10.94 -11.37
N THR A 57 2.29 11.10 -11.44
CA THR A 57 1.55 12.08 -10.64
C THR A 57 1.09 11.46 -9.33
N LEU A 58 1.38 12.10 -8.20
CA LEU A 58 0.91 11.67 -6.89
C LEU A 58 -0.62 11.78 -6.82
N ILE A 59 -1.30 10.65 -6.66
CA ILE A 59 -2.75 10.60 -6.43
C ILE A 59 -3.02 10.87 -4.96
N THR A 60 -2.38 10.09 -4.09
CA THR A 60 -2.55 10.21 -2.64
C THR A 60 -1.34 9.68 -1.90
N LYS A 61 -1.15 10.22 -0.70
CA LYS A 61 -0.14 9.81 0.27
C LYS A 61 -0.84 9.48 1.58
N MET A 62 -0.59 8.30 2.11
CA MET A 62 -1.04 7.86 3.42
C MET A 62 0.15 7.84 4.37
N VAL A 63 0.02 8.53 5.49
CA VAL A 63 0.96 8.43 6.62
C VAL A 63 0.34 7.48 7.62
N ILE A 64 1.10 6.47 8.01
CA ILE A 64 0.65 5.33 8.78
C ILE A 64 1.46 5.25 10.06
N TRP A 65 0.85 4.70 11.09
CA TRP A 65 1.45 4.50 12.41
C TRP A 65 1.42 3.02 12.78
N GLU A 66 2.12 2.70 13.86
CA GLU A 66 2.35 1.35 14.36
C GLU A 66 1.07 0.60 14.76
N SER A 67 -0.05 1.30 14.93
CA SER A 67 -1.35 0.74 15.37
C SER A 67 -2.12 -0.02 14.28
N LEU A 68 -1.60 -0.12 13.05
CA LEU A 68 -2.23 -0.91 11.99
C LEU A 68 -1.97 -2.41 12.17
N SER A 69 -2.95 -3.22 11.74
CA SER A 69 -2.85 -4.68 11.81
C SER A 69 -1.79 -5.24 10.87
N VAL A 70 -1.29 -6.42 11.22
CA VAL A 70 -0.39 -7.24 10.38
C VAL A 70 -0.97 -7.38 8.97
N ASN A 71 -0.10 -7.28 7.97
CA ASN A 71 -0.45 -7.31 6.55
C ASN A 71 -1.50 -6.25 6.15
N PRO A 72 -1.20 -4.94 6.31
CA PRO A 72 -2.18 -3.89 6.11
C PRO A 72 -2.74 -3.89 4.68
N LEU A 73 -4.06 -3.76 4.60
CA LEU A 73 -4.82 -3.56 3.36
C LEU A 73 -5.27 -2.10 3.29
N MET A 74 -4.83 -1.39 2.27
CA MET A 74 -5.24 -0.02 1.99
C MET A 74 -6.07 0.02 0.72
N SER A 75 -7.26 0.59 0.82
CA SER A 75 -8.16 0.74 -0.30
C SER A 75 -8.35 2.21 -0.63
N ILE A 76 -8.23 2.55 -1.92
CA ILE A 76 -8.57 3.88 -2.44
C ILE A 76 -9.60 3.78 -3.56
N SER A 77 -10.45 4.79 -3.67
CA SER A 77 -11.27 5.01 -4.85
C SER A 77 -10.52 5.93 -5.80
N PHE A 78 -10.37 5.52 -7.06
CA PHE A 78 -9.65 6.25 -8.09
C PHE A 78 -10.52 6.38 -9.33
N LYS A 79 -10.71 7.62 -9.80
CA LYS A 79 -11.39 7.87 -11.07
C LYS A 79 -10.37 7.69 -12.20
N VAL A 80 -10.60 6.73 -13.08
CA VAL A 80 -9.66 6.37 -14.16
C VAL A 80 -9.67 7.46 -15.23
N PRO A 81 -8.59 8.23 -15.44
CA PRO A 81 -8.57 9.26 -16.48
C PRO A 81 -8.31 8.68 -17.87
N GLY A 82 -7.71 7.48 -17.95
CA GLY A 82 -7.31 6.83 -19.19
C GLY A 82 -6.35 5.67 -18.91
N ALA A 83 -5.75 5.12 -19.96
CA ALA A 83 -4.72 4.10 -19.83
C ALA A 83 -3.45 4.68 -19.19
N GLY A 84 -2.78 3.90 -18.35
CA GLY A 84 -1.57 4.36 -17.67
C GLY A 84 -1.01 3.35 -16.69
N THR A 85 -0.01 3.77 -15.93
CA THR A 85 0.63 2.94 -14.91
C THR A 85 0.31 3.48 -13.52
N LEU A 86 -0.31 2.64 -12.70
CA LEU A 86 -0.43 2.85 -11.26
C LEU A 86 0.85 2.35 -10.60
N LYS A 87 1.51 3.22 -9.84
CA LYS A 87 2.70 2.91 -9.06
C LYS A 87 2.38 3.13 -7.58
N VAL A 88 2.61 2.12 -6.76
CA VAL A 88 2.46 2.20 -5.30
C VAL A 88 3.82 2.02 -4.66
N ILE A 89 4.19 2.98 -3.81
CA ILE A 89 5.45 2.97 -3.06
C ILE A 89 5.10 2.88 -1.58
N ALA A 90 5.55 1.83 -0.91
CA ALA A 90 5.41 1.68 0.53
C ALA A 90 6.78 1.71 1.20
N LYS A 91 6.90 2.44 2.30
CA LYS A 91 8.13 2.60 3.08
C LYS A 91 7.86 2.22 4.54
N ASP A 92 8.84 1.60 5.17
CA ASP A 92 8.84 1.32 6.60
C ASP A 92 9.75 2.29 7.39
N ASN A 93 9.52 2.32 8.70
CA ASN A 93 10.29 3.12 9.64
C ASN A 93 11.76 2.67 9.79
N LYS A 94 12.12 1.48 9.29
CA LYS A 94 13.49 0.94 9.27
C LYS A 94 14.24 1.27 7.97
N GLY A 95 13.60 2.01 7.06
CA GLY A 95 14.19 2.45 5.79
C GLY A 95 14.02 1.47 4.63
N GLN A 96 13.36 0.33 4.80
CA GLN A 96 13.00 -0.51 3.66
C GLN A 96 11.87 0.15 2.87
N SER A 97 11.97 0.09 1.56
CA SER A 97 10.93 0.55 0.65
C SER A 97 10.66 -0.51 -0.41
N VAL A 98 9.41 -0.61 -0.82
CA VAL A 98 8.99 -1.44 -1.94
C VAL A 98 8.19 -0.59 -2.92
N GLU A 99 8.50 -0.76 -4.20
CA GLU A 99 7.74 -0.18 -5.29
C GLU A 99 7.00 -1.31 -6.02
N THR A 100 5.75 -1.05 -6.42
CA THR A 100 4.94 -2.01 -7.17
C THR A 100 4.12 -1.28 -8.20
N THR A 101 4.21 -1.73 -9.45
CA THR A 101 3.50 -1.16 -10.58
C THR A 101 2.38 -2.07 -11.06
N SER A 102 1.27 -1.49 -11.49
CA SER A 102 0.16 -2.18 -12.12
C SER A 102 -0.37 -1.35 -13.29
N ALA A 103 -0.64 -2.01 -14.43
CA ALA A 103 -1.22 -1.34 -15.58
C ALA A 103 -2.71 -1.07 -15.35
N ILE A 104 -3.14 0.15 -15.65
CA ILE A 104 -4.53 0.57 -15.71
C ILE A 104 -4.90 0.60 -17.20
N ASN A 105 -5.75 -0.33 -17.62
CA ASN A 105 -6.17 -0.49 -19.01
C ASN A 105 -7.70 -0.43 -19.08
N PRO A 106 -8.29 0.77 -19.15
CA PRO A 106 -9.71 0.91 -19.35
C PRO A 106 -10.13 0.32 -20.70
N LYS A 107 -11.34 -0.23 -20.76
CA LYS A 107 -11.99 -0.59 -22.02
C LYS A 107 -12.54 0.68 -22.67
N GLY A 108 -12.26 0.85 -23.96
CA GLY A 108 -12.72 2.01 -24.74
C GLY A 108 -11.58 2.56 -25.58
#